data_AF-A0A257TAZ4-F1
#
_entry.id   AF-A0A257TAZ4-F1
#
_cell.length_a   1.000
_cell.length_b   1.000
_cell.length_c   1.000
_cell.angle_alpha   90.00
_cell.angle_beta   90.00
_cell.angle_gamma   90.00
#
_symmetry.space_group_name_H-M   'P 1'
#
loop_
_entity.id
_entity.type
_entity.pdbx_description
1 polymer ?
#
loop_
_entity_poly.entity_id
_entity_poly.type
_entity_poly.pdbx_seq_one_letter_code
_entity_poly.pdbx_strand_id
1 'polypeptide(L)' 'MKRTIEEAAAQLGQTVSEFAVSTLARSARQVIQEERVTKLTLRDWELFTAMLDDTSARPNRALVAAAKRYKKRNG' A
#
# COMPACT_ATOMS: atom_id res chain seq x y z
N MET A 1 -4.24 -25.09 16.92
CA MET A 1 -4.82 -24.31 15.80
C MET A 1 -6.33 -24.49 15.71
N LYS A 2 -6.86 -25.66 15.34
CA LYS A 2 -8.31 -25.90 15.22
C LYS A 2 -9.10 -25.53 16.49
N ARG A 3 -8.67 -26.04 17.65
CA ARG A 3 -9.31 -25.76 18.94
C ARG A 3 -9.33 -24.27 19.30
N THR A 4 -8.25 -23.55 19.01
CA THR A 4 -8.15 -22.10 19.21
C THR A 4 -9.13 -21.33 18.32
N ILE A 5 -9.34 -21.78 17.08
CA ILE A 5 -10.30 -21.18 16.15
C ILE A 5 -11.73 -21.47 16.61
N GLU A 6 -12.03 -22.70 17.05
CA GLU A 6 -13.33 -23.07 17.61
C GLU A 6 -13.67 -22.27 18.87
N GLU A 7 -12.72 -22.11 19.78
CA GLU A 7 -12.86 -21.28 20.99
C GLU A 7 -13.12 -19.81 20.64
N ALA A 8 -12.38 -19.25 19.67
CA ALA A 8 -12.58 -17.87 19.21
C ALA A 8 -13.94 -17.67 18.53
N ALA A 9 -14.38 -18.62 17.69
CA ALA A 9 -15.69 -18.59 17.06
C ALA A 9 -16.81 -18.66 18.12
N ALA A 10 -16.69 -19.56 19.09
CA ALA A 10 -17.65 -19.70 20.19
C ALA A 10 -17.75 -18.45 21.06
N GLN A 11 -16.63 -17.80 21.40
CA GLN A 11 -16.63 -16.54 22.16
C GLN A 11 -17.36 -15.40 21.43
N LEU A 12 -17.35 -15.42 20.09
CA LEU A 12 -18.04 -14.44 19.26
C LEU A 12 -19.48 -14.85 18.90
N GLY A 13 -19.95 -16.01 19.37
CA GLY A 13 -21.26 -16.55 19.04
C GLY A 13 -21.41 -16.94 17.55
N GLN A 14 -20.29 -17.25 16.89
CA GLN A 14 -20.23 -17.58 15.47
C GLN A 14 -19.94 -19.07 15.26
N THR A 15 -20.40 -19.60 14.12
CA THR A 15 -19.85 -20.86 13.63
C THR A 15 -18.39 -20.67 13.19
N VAL A 16 -17.63 -21.76 13.15
CA VAL A 16 -16.24 -21.74 12.66
C VAL A 16 -16.15 -21.18 11.24
N SER A 17 -17.13 -21.48 10.39
CA SER A 17 -17.18 -20.97 9.00
C SER A 17 -17.40 -19.47 8.94
N GLU A 18 -18.34 -18.93 9.73
CA GLU A 18 -18.59 -17.48 9.80
C GLU A 18 -17.38 -16.73 10.37
N PHE A 19 -16.73 -17.30 11.39
CA PHE A 19 -15.50 -16.78 11.95
C PHE A 19 -14.37 -16.75 10.93
N ALA A 20 -14.21 -17.82 10.14
CA ALA A 20 -13.20 -17.90 9.10
C ALA A 20 -13.44 -16.86 8.00
N VAL A 21 -14.67 -16.76 7.48
CA VAL A 21 -15.02 -15.80 6.41
C VAL A 21 -14.80 -14.36 6.88
N SER A 22 -15.26 -14.01 8.08
CA SER A 22 -15.10 -12.65 8.61
C SER A 22 -13.64 -12.29 8.84
N THR A 23 -12.84 -13.23 9.36
CA THR A 23 -11.40 -13.06 9.58
C THR A 23 -10.65 -12.87 8.26
N LEU A 24 -10.94 -13.72 7.26
CA LEU A 24 -10.34 -13.61 5.93
C LEU A 24 -10.72 -12.31 5.24
N ALA A 25 -11.98 -11.88 5.33
CA ALA A 25 -12.43 -10.62 4.74
C ALA A 25 -11.73 -9.40 5.37
N ARG A 26 -11.55 -9.39 6.70
CA ARG A 26 -10.79 -8.34 7.39
C ARG A 26 -9.32 -8.32 6.98
N SER A 27 -8.69 -9.50 6.93
CA SER A 27 -7.29 -9.63 6.53
C SER A 27 -7.07 -9.19 5.08
N ALA A 28 -7.94 -9.60 4.16
CA ALA A 28 -7.88 -9.17 2.76
C ALA A 28 -7.99 -7.65 2.62
N ARG A 29 -8.92 -7.01 3.34
CA ARG A 29 -9.02 -5.54 3.36
C ARG A 29 -7.75 -4.89 3.89
N GLN A 30 -7.16 -5.42 4.96
CA GLN A 30 -5.92 -4.91 5.52
C GLN A 30 -4.77 -5.00 4.49
N VAL A 31 -4.57 -6.15 3.86
CA VAL A 31 -3.53 -6.36 2.85
C VAL A 31 -3.69 -5.40 1.68
N ILE A 32 -4.91 -5.24 1.16
CA ILE A 32 -5.20 -4.31 0.05
C ILE A 32 -4.92 -2.86 0.46
N GLN A 33 -5.24 -2.47 1.69
CA GLN A 33 -4.96 -1.11 2.18
C GLN A 33 -3.46 -0.91 2.38
N GLU A 34 -2.75 -1.87 2.94
CA GLU A 34 -1.30 -1.80 3.16
C GLU A 34 -0.52 -1.70 1.85
N GLU A 35 -0.94 -2.42 0.79
CA GLU A 35 -0.34 -2.30 -0.55
C GLU A 35 -0.49 -0.90 -1.14
N ARG A 36 -1.58 -0.19 -0.79
CA ARG A 36 -1.89 1.15 -1.34
C ARG A 36 -1.27 2.29 -0.55
N VAL A 37 -0.66 2.03 0.62
CA VAL A 37 -0.14 3.07 1.50
C VAL A 37 1.38 3.07 1.46
N THR A 38 1.95 4.20 1.03
CA THR A 38 3.38 4.47 1.23
C THR A 38 3.58 5.02 2.64
N LYS A 39 4.17 4.21 3.54
CA LYS A 39 4.53 4.65 4.88
C LYS A 39 5.89 5.35 4.84
N LEU A 40 5.93 6.62 5.23
CA LEU A 40 7.16 7.39 5.31
C LEU A 40 7.57 7.55 6.78
N THR A 41 8.89 7.51 7.04
CA THR A 41 9.43 8.00 8.31
C THR A 41 9.25 9.52 8.38
N LEU A 42 9.37 10.11 9.57
CA LEU A 42 9.31 11.58 9.70
C LEU A 42 10.34 12.27 8.78
N ARG A 43 11.56 11.75 8.74
CA ARG A 43 12.62 12.26 7.86
C ARG A 43 12.25 12.18 6.39
N ASP A 44 11.69 11.05 5.95
CA ASP A 44 11.31 10.87 4.55
C ASP A 44 10.10 11.74 4.17
N TRP A 45 9.18 11.96 5.13
CA TRP A 45 8.05 12.86 4.98
C TRP A 45 8.50 14.32 4.82
N GLU A 46 9.43 14.79 5.65
CA GLU A 46 10.01 16.14 5.55
C GLU A 46 10.72 16.34 4.21
N LEU A 47 11.51 15.35 3.77
CA LEU A 47 12.16 15.41 2.47
C LEU A 47 11.15 15.42 1.32
N PHE A 48 10.13 14.56 1.39
CA PHE A 48 9.08 14.47 0.37
C PHE A 48 8.31 15.78 0.23
N THR A 49 7.90 16.39 1.33
CA THR A 49 7.18 17.67 1.33
C THR A 49 8.04 18.81 0.82
N ALA A 50 9.31 18.90 1.24
CA ALA A 50 10.25 19.90 0.70
C ALA A 50 10.44 19.76 -0.82
N MET A 51 10.43 18.53 -1.34
CA MET A 51 10.50 18.28 -2.80
C MET A 51 9.22 18.69 -3.54
N LEU A 52 8.04 18.63 -2.90
CA LEU A 52 6.79 19.11 -3.50
C LEU A 52 6.75 20.65 -3.57
N ASP A 53 7.33 21.33 -2.58
CA ASP A 53 7.37 22.79 -2.52
C ASP A 53 8.45 23.40 -3.43
N ASP A 54 9.44 22.63 -3.87
CA ASP A 54 10.48 23.08 -4.80
C ASP A 54 9.98 23.22 -6.24
N THR A 55 9.38 24.37 -6.53
CA THR A 55 8.92 24.76 -7.88
C THR A 55 10.08 25.03 -8.87
N SER A 56 11.31 25.16 -8.38
CA SER A 56 12.48 25.45 -9.21
C SER A 56 13.10 24.18 -9.81
N ALA A 57 12.76 23.01 -9.28
CA ALA A 57 13.27 21.72 -9.70
C ALA A 57 13.18 21.52 -11.23
N ARG A 58 14.24 20.93 -11.80
CA ARG A 58 14.32 20.60 -13.23
C ARG A 58 14.73 19.14 -13.42
N PRO A 59 14.09 18.41 -14.36
CA PRO A 59 14.52 17.07 -14.73
C PRO A 59 16.01 17.03 -15.09
N ASN A 60 16.74 16.04 -14.57
CA ASN A 60 18.13 15.85 -14.96
C ASN A 60 18.24 15.37 -16.43
N ARG A 61 19.46 15.40 -16.98
CA ARG A 61 19.74 15.02 -18.37
C ARG A 61 19.25 13.61 -18.72
N ALA A 62 19.34 12.67 -17.78
CA ALA A 62 18.93 11.28 -17.99
C ALA A 62 17.40 11.15 -18.12
N LEU A 63 16.64 11.84 -17.27
CA LEU A 63 15.18 11.85 -17.30
C LEU A 63 14.66 12.52 -18.58
N VAL A 64 15.27 13.63 -19.00
CA VAL A 64 14.95 14.30 -20.28
C VAL A 64 15.21 13.36 -21.46
N ALA A 65 16.35 12.66 -21.48
CA ALA A 65 16.67 11.71 -22.54
C ALA A 65 15.68 10.53 -22.58
N ALA A 66 15.27 10.00 -21.43
CA ALA A 66 14.27 8.93 -21.34
C ALA A 66 12.91 9.38 -21.89
N ALA A 67 12.44 10.57 -21.53
CA ALA A 67 11.18 11.13 -22.04
C ALA A 67 11.21 11.31 -23.57
N LYS A 68 12.33 11.80 -24.12
CA LYS A 68 12.51 11.93 -25.59
C LYS A 68 12.42 10.58 -26.30
N ARG A 69 13.05 9.53 -25.75
CA ARG A 69 12.98 8.17 -26.32
C ARG A 69 11.56 7.62 -26.32
N TYR A 70 10.82 7.81 -25.22
CA TYR A 70 9.43 7.38 -25.12
C TYR A 70 8.55 8.07 -26.17
N LYS A 71 8.68 9.41 -26.32
CA LYS A 71 7.93 10.18 -27.32
C LYS A 71 8.19 9.68 -28.75
N LYS A 72 9.43 9.36 -29.09
CA LYS A 72 9.79 8.85 -30.43
C LYS A 72 9.22 7.45 -30.73
N ARG A 73 8.99 6.64 -29.71
CA ARG A 73 8.49 5.25 -29.87
C ARG A 73 6.97 5.18 -29.96
N ASN A 74 6.27 6.14 -29.34
CA ASN A 74 4.83 6.08 -29.13
C ASN A 74 4.06 7.22 -29.82
N GLY A 75 4.72 8.08 -30.58
CA GLY A 75 4.12 9.15 -31.39
C GLY A 75 4.55 9.01 -32.83
#